data_AF-L0J093-F1
#
_entry.id   AF-L0J093-F1
#
_cell.length_a   1.000
_cell.length_b   1.000
_cell.length_c   1.000
_cell.angle_alpha   90.00
_cell.angle_beta   90.00
_cell.angle_gamma   90.00
#
_symmetry.space_group_name_H-M   'P 1'
#
loop_
_entity.id
_entity.type
_entity.pdbx_description
1 polymer ?
#
loop_
_entity_poly.entity_id
_entity_poly.type
_entity_poly.pdbx_seq_one_letter_code
_entity_poly.pdbx_strand_id
1 'polypeptide(L)'
;MSESNGGLPDFMQPVLDARPPASARQVAEHAILTLNSSMMQLYDESLATFKHNMRERVPIIVALFSGQGGQLILYPPGQPPEVAPPVPITYQLAKSVGHSSMAIYEVVAPYLSDPRANQLWRAPLQMYRAQNQSALDGLEALDLSDDDREVLRTILQRNLAFMDDCLAAGTYTYGQLEEYIRGTTPYSVRGIGIASSAQVSHWMSVVEGWKNKLGKDWDATYAVNNTMYVTRQNNILYSILVQFMGTETMGERLLLVETAEFETTPEKLLDVLARIVADRSLGMVFFRDFFAMDVELLGGGGRAAIQREMANRGLQAVLPSLAPFRSNDWPWKTDPAKGRGPASLEDAVPSCPVL
;
A
#
# COMPACT_ATOMS: atom_id res chain seq x y z
N MET A 1 -39.68 17.15 52.88
CA MET A 1 -38.35 17.77 52.71
C MET A 1 -37.40 16.66 52.36
N SER A 2 -36.78 16.76 51.19
CA SER A 2 -35.92 15.76 50.56
C SER A 2 -34.63 15.58 51.35
N GLU A 3 -34.32 14.35 51.74
CA GLU A 3 -32.98 13.97 52.21
C GLU A 3 -32.00 14.09 51.04
N SER A 4 -31.19 15.15 51.04
CA SER A 4 -30.10 15.34 50.11
C SER A 4 -28.85 14.63 50.62
N ASN A 5 -28.17 13.92 49.71
CA ASN A 5 -26.83 13.33 49.85
C ASN A 5 -25.95 14.02 50.89
N GLY A 6 -25.43 13.23 51.83
CA GLY A 6 -24.70 13.70 53.01
C GLY A 6 -23.57 14.69 52.73
N GLY A 7 -23.68 15.88 53.33
CA GLY A 7 -22.55 16.67 53.85
C GLY A 7 -21.42 17.09 52.88
N LEU A 8 -21.61 17.06 51.57
CA LEU A 8 -20.59 17.54 50.63
C LEU A 8 -20.60 19.08 50.56
N PRO A 9 -19.43 19.76 50.61
CA PRO A 9 -19.36 21.22 50.44
C PRO A 9 -19.89 21.70 49.08
N ASP A 10 -20.50 22.88 49.04
CA ASP A 10 -21.11 23.46 47.83
C ASP A 10 -20.15 23.57 46.64
N PHE A 11 -18.86 23.80 46.90
CA PHE A 11 -17.84 23.90 45.84
C PHE A 11 -17.64 22.59 45.05
N MET A 12 -18.11 21.45 45.56
CA MET A 12 -18.04 20.16 44.87
C MET A 12 -19.19 19.97 43.86
N GLN A 13 -20.32 20.69 44.01
CA GLN A 13 -21.50 20.49 43.16
C GLN A 13 -21.23 20.56 41.65
N PRO A 14 -20.37 21.49 41.13
CA PRO A 14 -20.09 21.56 39.69
C PRO A 14 -19.30 20.38 39.12
N VAL A 15 -18.65 19.56 39.95
CA VAL A 15 -17.82 18.42 39.53
C VAL A 15 -18.45 17.06 39.84
N LEU A 16 -19.63 17.04 40.46
CA LEU A 16 -20.38 15.81 40.68
C LEU A 16 -21.05 15.34 39.38
N ASP A 17 -21.02 14.03 39.15
CA ASP A 17 -21.80 13.45 38.07
C ASP A 17 -23.28 13.43 38.44
N ALA A 18 -24.07 14.27 37.76
CA ALA A 18 -25.51 14.37 37.98
C ALA A 18 -26.31 13.20 37.38
N ARG A 19 -25.66 12.24 36.71
CA ARG A 19 -26.32 11.06 36.13
C ARG A 19 -26.69 10.05 37.23
N PRO A 20 -27.76 9.25 37.04
CA PRO A 20 -28.08 8.17 37.96
C PRO A 20 -26.94 7.13 38.02
N PRO A 21 -26.77 6.41 39.16
CA PRO A 21 -25.77 5.37 39.27
C PRO A 21 -25.89 4.32 38.16
N ALA A 22 -24.76 3.84 37.64
CA ALA A 22 -24.74 2.75 36.66
C ALA A 22 -25.36 1.48 37.25
N SER A 23 -26.13 0.75 36.45
CA SER A 23 -26.64 -0.57 36.84
C SER A 23 -25.50 -1.59 36.99
N ALA A 24 -25.72 -2.64 37.78
CA ALA A 24 -24.74 -3.72 37.94
C ALA A 24 -24.31 -4.34 36.59
N ARG A 25 -25.25 -4.43 35.64
CA ARG A 25 -24.96 -4.88 34.27
C ARG A 25 -23.98 -3.95 33.55
N GLN A 26 -24.22 -2.64 33.57
CA GLN A 26 -23.34 -1.66 32.91
C GLN A 26 -21.94 -1.66 33.53
N VAL A 27 -21.84 -1.81 34.85
CA VAL A 27 -20.55 -1.94 35.54
C VAL A 27 -19.80 -3.19 35.08
N ALA A 28 -20.48 -4.33 34.97
CA ALA A 28 -19.89 -5.58 34.49
C ALA A 28 -19.44 -5.49 33.01
N GLU A 29 -20.28 -4.93 32.14
CA GLU A 29 -19.94 -4.67 30.74
C GLU A 29 -18.69 -3.78 30.63
N HIS A 30 -18.66 -2.67 31.37
CA HIS A 30 -17.51 -1.76 31.40
C HIS A 30 -16.24 -2.45 31.89
N ALA A 31 -16.33 -3.27 32.96
CA ALA A 31 -15.19 -4.02 33.48
C ALA A 31 -14.60 -4.98 32.44
N ILE A 32 -15.44 -5.75 31.74
CA ILE A 32 -14.97 -6.68 30.69
C ILE A 32 -14.35 -5.92 29.50
N LEU A 33 -14.99 -4.86 29.03
CA LEU A 33 -14.46 -4.06 27.92
C LEU A 33 -13.13 -3.38 28.29
N THR A 34 -12.96 -3.01 29.55
CA THR A 34 -11.71 -2.43 30.06
C THR A 34 -10.55 -3.42 29.97
N LEU A 35 -10.78 -4.72 30.19
CA LEU A 35 -9.73 -5.74 30.00
C LEU A 35 -9.15 -5.73 28.58
N ASN A 36 -10.00 -5.61 27.57
CA ASN A 36 -9.56 -5.54 26.18
C ASN A 36 -8.78 -4.24 25.90
N SER A 37 -9.28 -3.10 26.40
CA SER A 37 -8.57 -1.82 26.29
C SER A 37 -7.18 -1.87 26.95
N SER A 38 -7.06 -2.47 28.13
CA SER A 38 -5.78 -2.63 28.82
C SER A 38 -4.84 -3.60 28.09
N MET A 39 -5.38 -4.67 27.49
CA MET A 39 -4.58 -5.61 26.69
C MET A 39 -3.90 -4.91 25.51
N MET A 40 -4.59 -4.01 24.80
CA MET A 40 -4.01 -3.25 23.69
C MET A 40 -2.79 -2.42 24.13
N GLN A 41 -2.83 -1.82 25.32
CA GLN A 41 -1.69 -1.06 25.86
C GLN A 41 -0.47 -1.96 26.12
N LEU A 42 -0.69 -3.11 26.76
CA LEU A 42 0.38 -4.10 27.00
C LEU A 42 0.99 -4.62 25.68
N TYR A 43 0.13 -4.78 24.69
CA TYR A 43 0.52 -5.22 23.36
C TYR A 43 1.41 -4.18 22.65
N ASP A 44 1.02 -2.90 22.69
CA ASP A 44 1.80 -1.80 22.11
C ASP A 44 3.19 -1.66 22.77
N GLU A 45 3.26 -1.77 24.10
CA GLU A 45 4.52 -1.76 24.86
C GLU A 45 5.44 -2.93 24.46
N SER A 46 4.86 -4.13 24.29
CA SER A 46 5.61 -5.32 23.86
C SER A 46 6.12 -5.18 22.42
N LEU A 47 5.31 -4.62 21.52
CA LEU A 47 5.67 -4.41 20.13
C LEU A 47 6.87 -3.49 19.96
N ALA A 48 7.00 -2.44 20.79
CA ALA A 48 8.18 -1.58 20.80
C ALA A 48 9.47 -2.38 21.09
N THR A 49 9.41 -3.32 22.03
CA THR A 49 10.52 -4.21 22.37
C THR A 49 10.84 -5.17 21.24
N PHE A 50 9.82 -5.76 20.60
CA PHE A 50 10.02 -6.66 19.45
C PHE A 50 10.64 -5.94 18.25
N LYS A 51 10.15 -4.74 17.92
CA LYS A 51 10.72 -3.90 16.85
C LYS A 51 12.18 -3.58 17.12
N HIS A 52 12.53 -3.19 18.35
CA HIS A 52 13.92 -2.97 18.74
C HIS A 52 14.78 -4.24 18.57
N ASN A 53 14.32 -5.38 19.12
CA ASN A 53 15.04 -6.64 19.01
C ASN A 53 15.25 -7.10 17.56
N MET A 54 14.25 -6.91 16.69
CA MET A 54 14.41 -7.21 15.26
C MET A 54 15.49 -6.34 14.63
N ARG A 55 15.47 -5.02 14.88
CA ARG A 55 16.47 -4.07 14.37
C ARG A 55 17.90 -4.36 14.85
N GLU A 56 18.06 -5.00 16.01
CA GLU A 56 19.36 -5.39 16.55
C GLU A 56 19.87 -6.75 16.01
N ARG A 57 18.99 -7.61 15.48
CA ARG A 57 19.31 -9.02 15.22
C ARG A 57 19.28 -9.44 13.76
N VAL A 58 18.42 -8.83 12.95
CA VAL A 58 18.22 -9.24 11.55
C VAL A 58 18.28 -8.04 10.62
N PRO A 59 18.85 -8.19 9.41
CA PRO A 59 18.76 -7.14 8.40
C PRO A 59 17.30 -6.98 7.97
N ILE A 60 16.87 -5.73 7.78
CA ILE A 60 15.52 -5.41 7.30
C ILE A 60 15.63 -4.50 6.08
N ILE A 61 14.89 -4.80 5.01
CA ILE A 61 14.70 -3.92 3.87
C ILE A 61 13.29 -3.34 3.91
N VAL A 62 13.19 -2.02 3.97
CA VAL A 62 11.92 -1.33 3.79
C VAL A 62 11.89 -0.76 2.38
N ALA A 63 10.93 -1.25 1.58
CA ALA A 63 10.71 -0.82 0.22
C ALA A 63 9.45 0.05 0.15
N LEU A 64 9.62 1.36 0.03
CA LEU A 64 8.50 2.28 -0.06
C LEU A 64 8.15 2.51 -1.53
N PHE A 65 6.92 2.18 -1.90
CA PHE A 65 6.34 2.66 -3.15
C PHE A 65 6.07 4.16 -3.02
N SER A 66 6.57 4.94 -3.96
CA SER A 66 6.50 6.41 -3.93
C SER A 66 6.33 7.00 -5.32
N GLY A 67 5.92 8.26 -5.39
CA GLY A 67 5.78 8.98 -6.65
C GLY A 67 7.11 9.11 -7.39
N GLN A 68 8.24 8.97 -6.68
CA GLN A 68 9.56 9.18 -7.23
C GLN A 68 10.27 7.90 -7.70
N GLY A 69 9.51 6.83 -7.96
CA GLY A 69 10.09 5.55 -8.41
C GLY A 69 10.48 4.62 -7.26
N GLY A 70 10.02 4.95 -6.05
CA GLY A 70 10.26 4.18 -4.84
C GLY A 70 11.43 4.69 -4.01
N GLN A 71 11.57 4.13 -2.81
CA GLN A 71 12.70 4.33 -1.92
C GLN A 71 12.99 3.00 -1.24
N LEU A 72 14.26 2.57 -1.27
CA LEU A 72 14.71 1.44 -0.48
C LEU A 72 15.54 1.93 0.69
N ILE A 73 15.31 1.36 1.87
CA ILE A 73 16.10 1.59 3.08
C ILE A 73 16.55 0.24 3.62
N LEU A 74 17.85 0.04 3.74
CA LEU A 74 18.42 -1.08 4.46
C LEU A 74 18.62 -0.69 5.92
N TYR A 75 18.22 -1.58 6.81
CA TYR A 75 18.36 -1.48 8.23
C TYR A 75 19.28 -2.62 8.69
N PRO A 76 20.61 -2.45 8.70
CA PRO A 76 21.51 -3.49 9.17
C PRO A 76 21.36 -3.68 10.69
N PRO A 77 21.66 -4.89 11.21
CA PRO A 77 21.57 -5.18 12.64
C PRO A 77 22.42 -4.21 13.48
N GLY A 78 21.79 -3.52 14.44
CA GLY A 78 22.46 -2.63 15.39
C GLY A 78 23.14 -1.40 14.77
N GLN A 79 22.84 -1.09 13.50
CA GLN A 79 23.44 0.02 12.76
C GLN A 79 22.40 1.05 12.33
N PRO A 80 22.82 2.31 12.06
CA PRO A 80 21.97 3.31 11.43
C PRO A 80 21.41 2.81 10.09
N PRO A 81 20.21 3.28 9.69
CA PRO A 81 19.65 2.97 8.38
C PRO A 81 20.52 3.50 7.24
N GLU A 82 20.62 2.73 6.18
CA GLU A 82 21.21 3.11 4.91
C GLU A 82 20.09 3.36 3.90
N VAL A 83 19.87 4.63 3.56
CA VAL A 83 18.92 5.04 2.52
C VAL A 83 19.60 4.91 1.17
N ALA A 84 19.01 4.14 0.26
CA ALA A 84 19.55 3.99 -1.09
C ALA A 84 19.47 5.31 -1.88
N PRO A 85 20.39 5.54 -2.83
CA PRO A 85 20.26 6.65 -3.77
C PRO A 85 18.92 6.63 -4.51
N PRO A 86 18.36 7.80 -4.87
CA PRO A 86 17.13 7.86 -5.66
C PRO A 86 17.35 7.25 -7.05
N VAL A 87 16.25 6.85 -7.70
CA VAL A 87 16.28 6.39 -9.10
C VAL A 87 16.91 7.45 -10.02
N PRO A 88 17.55 7.04 -11.13
CA PRO A 88 18.13 7.97 -12.09
C PRO A 88 17.13 8.99 -12.61
N ILE A 89 17.61 10.21 -12.92
CA ILE A 89 16.75 11.31 -13.39
C ILE A 89 15.98 10.95 -14.67
N THR A 90 16.51 10.06 -15.52
CA THR A 90 15.83 9.54 -16.72
C THR A 90 14.46 8.94 -16.42
N TYR A 91 14.29 8.25 -15.28
CA TYR A 91 12.98 7.77 -14.83
C TYR A 91 12.00 8.94 -14.67
N GLN A 92 12.44 9.99 -13.97
CA GLN A 92 11.59 11.16 -13.68
C GLN A 92 11.24 11.92 -14.95
N LEU A 93 12.19 12.06 -15.87
CA LEU A 93 11.98 12.73 -17.16
C LEU A 93 10.94 11.98 -18.00
N ALA A 94 11.14 10.67 -18.22
CA ALA A 94 10.22 9.85 -19.01
C ALA A 94 8.83 9.75 -18.37
N LYS A 95 8.77 9.58 -17.04
CA LYS A 95 7.51 9.59 -16.29
C LYS A 95 6.79 10.93 -16.42
N SER A 96 7.49 12.06 -16.25
CA SER A 96 6.89 13.40 -16.28
C SER A 96 6.30 13.72 -17.65
N VAL A 97 7.00 13.37 -18.73
CA VAL A 97 6.50 13.51 -20.09
C VAL A 97 5.35 12.55 -20.37
N GLY A 98 5.38 11.30 -19.86
CA GLY A 98 4.24 10.39 -19.98
C GLY A 98 2.98 10.91 -19.25
N HIS A 99 3.17 11.46 -18.05
CA HIS A 99 2.09 12.06 -17.26
C HIS A 99 1.51 13.32 -17.90
N SER A 100 2.26 14.03 -18.75
CA SER A 100 1.75 15.27 -19.34
C SER A 100 0.59 15.04 -20.29
N SER A 101 0.57 13.92 -21.00
CA SER A 101 -0.57 13.55 -21.82
C SER A 101 -1.82 13.24 -20.98
N MET A 102 -1.64 12.62 -19.80
CA MET A 102 -2.74 12.35 -18.86
C MET A 102 -3.28 13.65 -18.24
N ALA A 103 -2.40 14.58 -17.87
CA ALA A 103 -2.81 15.86 -17.32
C ALA A 103 -3.69 16.65 -18.29
N ILE A 104 -3.43 16.56 -19.60
CA ILE A 104 -4.30 17.17 -20.63
C ILE A 104 -5.70 16.55 -20.59
N TYR A 105 -5.81 15.22 -20.50
CA TYR A 105 -7.10 14.55 -20.33
C TYR A 105 -7.83 15.04 -19.07
N GLU A 106 -7.15 15.11 -17.92
CA GLU A 106 -7.75 15.59 -16.66
C GLU A 106 -8.25 17.04 -16.75
N VAL A 107 -7.59 17.89 -17.55
CA VAL A 107 -8.03 19.27 -17.78
C VAL A 107 -9.30 19.34 -18.63
N VAL A 108 -9.43 18.51 -19.68
CA VAL A 108 -10.49 18.65 -20.68
C VAL A 108 -11.69 17.72 -20.44
N ALA A 109 -11.47 16.51 -19.93
CA ALA A 109 -12.53 15.51 -19.77
C ALA A 109 -13.76 16.00 -18.97
N PRO A 110 -13.62 16.77 -17.87
CA PRO A 110 -14.78 17.26 -17.10
C PRO A 110 -15.73 18.17 -17.87
N TYR A 111 -15.29 18.75 -19.00
CA TYR A 111 -16.06 19.75 -19.76
C TYR A 111 -16.56 19.24 -21.11
N LEU A 112 -16.42 17.94 -21.40
CA LEU A 112 -16.82 17.31 -22.66
C LEU A 112 -18.29 17.49 -23.05
N SER A 113 -19.19 17.75 -22.09
CA SER A 113 -20.62 17.92 -22.37
C SER A 113 -20.94 19.18 -23.18
N ASP A 114 -20.26 20.29 -22.89
CA ASP A 114 -20.37 21.54 -23.64
C ASP A 114 -19.09 22.39 -23.44
N PRO A 115 -17.98 22.03 -24.10
CA PRO A 115 -16.73 22.74 -23.93
C PRO A 115 -16.75 24.13 -24.59
N ARG A 116 -17.75 24.43 -25.42
CA ARG A 116 -17.93 25.77 -26.01
C ARG A 116 -18.59 26.72 -25.01
N ALA A 117 -19.63 26.30 -24.31
CA ALA A 117 -20.25 27.14 -23.28
C ALA A 117 -19.43 27.16 -21.98
N ASN A 118 -18.85 26.02 -21.57
CA ASN A 118 -18.06 25.93 -20.35
C ASN A 118 -16.56 26.06 -20.66
N GLN A 119 -16.04 27.28 -20.55
CA GLN A 119 -14.66 27.62 -20.92
C GLN A 119 -13.65 27.46 -19.76
N LEU A 120 -14.03 26.86 -18.62
CA LEU A 120 -13.16 26.72 -17.44
C LEU A 120 -11.89 25.88 -17.69
N TRP A 121 -11.87 25.05 -18.73
CA TRP A 121 -10.67 24.31 -19.17
C TRP A 121 -9.61 25.19 -19.83
N ARG A 122 -9.96 26.35 -20.40
CA ARG A 122 -9.04 27.13 -21.25
C ARG A 122 -7.82 27.63 -20.50
N ALA A 123 -8.01 28.29 -19.36
CA ALA A 123 -6.90 28.87 -18.62
C ALA A 123 -5.92 27.79 -18.10
N PRO A 124 -6.38 26.69 -17.48
CA PRO A 124 -5.51 25.56 -17.15
C PRO A 124 -4.79 24.98 -18.38
N LEU A 125 -5.48 24.80 -19.52
CA LEU A 125 -4.87 24.25 -20.73
C LEU A 125 -3.82 25.18 -21.33
N GLN A 126 -4.05 26.50 -21.35
CA GLN A 126 -3.07 27.50 -21.79
C GLN A 126 -1.81 27.49 -20.92
N MET A 127 -1.98 27.45 -19.61
CA MET A 127 -0.87 27.37 -18.67
C MET A 127 -0.08 26.07 -18.88
N TYR A 128 -0.77 24.94 -19.03
CA TYR A 128 -0.13 23.65 -19.22
C TYR A 128 0.57 23.52 -20.59
N ARG A 129 0.03 24.16 -21.63
CA ARG A 129 0.68 24.30 -22.93
C ARG A 129 2.03 25.00 -22.82
N ALA A 130 2.10 26.12 -22.09
CA ALA A 130 3.37 26.83 -21.88
C ALA A 130 4.42 25.95 -21.17
N GLN A 131 4.00 25.11 -20.22
CA GLN A 131 4.88 24.15 -19.55
C GLN A 131 5.38 23.06 -20.50
N ASN A 132 4.51 22.51 -21.36
CA ASN A 132 4.91 21.51 -22.37
C ASN A 132 5.87 22.11 -23.41
N GLN A 133 5.66 23.37 -23.81
CA GLN A 133 6.57 24.06 -24.73
C GLN A 133 7.96 24.25 -24.10
N SER A 134 8.02 24.72 -22.85
CA SER A 134 9.29 24.85 -22.12
C SER A 134 10.03 23.52 -21.99
N ALA A 135 9.29 22.42 -21.73
CA ALA A 135 9.87 21.08 -21.69
C ALA A 135 10.41 20.62 -23.06
N LEU A 136 9.71 20.94 -24.15
CA LEU A 136 10.15 20.62 -25.51
C LEU A 136 11.42 21.40 -25.88
N ASP A 137 11.45 22.71 -25.57
CA ASP A 137 12.58 23.58 -25.87
C ASP A 137 13.84 23.19 -25.08
N GLY A 138 13.66 22.71 -23.84
CA GLY A 138 14.75 22.26 -22.97
C GLY A 138 15.25 20.85 -23.25
N LEU A 139 14.56 20.07 -24.09
CA LEU A 139 14.84 18.66 -24.29
C LEU A 139 16.26 18.39 -24.81
N GLU A 140 16.82 19.33 -25.59
CA GLU A 140 18.16 19.19 -26.13
C GLU A 140 19.28 19.26 -25.09
N ALA A 141 19.02 19.91 -23.96
CA ALA A 141 20.00 20.10 -22.89
C ALA A 141 20.11 18.88 -21.96
N LEU A 142 19.25 17.86 -22.13
CA LEU A 142 19.22 16.69 -21.26
C LEU A 142 20.21 15.62 -21.71
N ASP A 143 20.77 14.88 -20.76
CA ASP A 143 21.59 13.71 -21.02
C ASP A 143 20.69 12.48 -21.25
N LEU A 144 20.21 12.36 -22.49
CA LEU A 144 19.34 11.29 -22.96
C LEU A 144 19.91 10.72 -24.26
N SER A 145 19.73 9.41 -24.47
CA SER A 145 19.98 8.79 -25.76
C SER A 145 19.11 9.43 -26.86
N ASP A 146 19.58 9.40 -28.11
CA ASP A 146 18.83 9.97 -29.23
C ASP A 146 17.43 9.33 -29.38
N ASP A 147 17.35 8.02 -29.16
CA ASP A 147 16.09 7.27 -29.22
C ASP A 147 15.12 7.67 -28.11
N ASP A 148 15.59 7.80 -26.86
CA ASP A 148 14.74 8.21 -25.74
C ASP A 148 14.27 9.65 -25.93
N ARG A 149 15.18 10.53 -26.34
CA ARG A 149 14.89 11.93 -26.62
C ARG A 149 13.81 12.06 -27.68
N GLU A 150 13.87 11.29 -28.76
CA GLU A 150 12.87 11.31 -29.82
C GLU A 150 11.49 10.83 -29.35
N VAL A 151 11.43 9.82 -28.46
CA VAL A 151 10.16 9.40 -27.84
C VAL A 151 9.55 10.54 -27.03
N LEU A 152 10.33 11.20 -26.17
CA LEU A 152 9.83 12.28 -25.33
C LEU A 152 9.42 13.50 -26.17
N ARG A 153 10.20 13.84 -27.21
CA ARG A 153 9.91 14.90 -28.18
C ARG A 153 8.56 14.67 -28.85
N THR A 154 8.32 13.46 -29.33
CA THR A 154 7.08 13.12 -30.04
C THR A 154 5.86 13.26 -29.15
N ILE A 155 5.94 12.86 -27.87
CA ILE A 155 4.85 13.03 -26.91
C ILE A 155 4.54 14.52 -26.71
N LEU A 156 5.57 15.34 -26.44
CA LEU A 156 5.39 16.77 -26.20
C LEU A 156 4.82 17.50 -27.43
N GLN A 157 5.29 17.17 -28.63
CA GLN A 157 4.76 17.75 -29.86
C GLN A 157 3.28 17.40 -30.10
N ARG A 158 2.88 16.15 -29.84
CA ARG A 158 1.47 15.73 -29.93
C ARG A 158 0.59 16.41 -28.90
N ASN A 159 1.07 16.54 -27.67
CA ASN A 159 0.40 17.28 -26.62
C ASN A 159 0.16 18.74 -27.04
N LEU A 160 1.19 19.42 -27.55
CA LEU A 160 1.11 20.80 -28.00
C LEU A 160 0.12 20.97 -29.15
N ALA A 161 0.16 20.09 -30.15
CA ALA A 161 -0.76 20.14 -31.30
C ALA A 161 -2.22 20.06 -30.85
N PHE A 162 -2.57 19.10 -29.99
CA PHE A 162 -3.94 18.97 -29.47
C PHE A 162 -4.38 20.19 -28.66
N MET A 163 -3.50 20.70 -27.78
CA MET A 163 -3.80 21.89 -27.00
C MET A 163 -4.00 23.13 -27.89
N ASP A 164 -3.17 23.29 -28.92
CA ASP A 164 -3.29 24.38 -29.90
C ASP A 164 -4.62 24.33 -30.66
N ASP A 165 -5.01 23.16 -31.14
CA ASP A 165 -6.27 22.97 -31.86
C ASP A 165 -7.48 23.32 -30.98
N CYS A 166 -7.48 22.85 -29.74
CA CYS A 166 -8.53 23.15 -28.76
C CYS A 166 -8.62 24.66 -28.48
N LEU A 167 -7.47 25.30 -28.24
CA LEU A 167 -7.40 26.72 -27.90
C LEU A 167 -7.76 27.63 -29.07
N ALA A 168 -7.39 27.26 -30.30
CA ALA A 168 -7.74 27.98 -31.51
C ALA A 168 -9.24 27.85 -31.83
N ALA A 169 -9.80 26.64 -31.73
CA ALA A 169 -11.22 26.39 -32.01
C ALA A 169 -12.16 26.92 -30.92
N GLY A 170 -11.65 27.10 -29.68
CA GLY A 170 -12.46 27.47 -28.53
C GLY A 170 -13.38 26.35 -28.05
N THR A 171 -13.14 25.12 -28.49
CA THR A 171 -13.96 23.93 -28.22
C THR A 171 -13.18 22.68 -28.63
N TYR A 172 -13.72 21.50 -28.31
CA TYR A 172 -13.24 20.19 -28.75
C TYR A 172 -14.38 19.17 -28.64
N THR A 173 -14.16 17.98 -29.17
CA THR A 173 -15.11 16.86 -29.11
C THR A 173 -14.45 15.65 -28.48
N TYR A 174 -15.26 14.68 -28.04
CA TYR A 174 -14.75 13.39 -27.59
C TYR A 174 -13.93 12.68 -28.67
N GLY A 175 -14.36 12.75 -29.95
CA GLY A 175 -13.62 12.13 -31.06
C GLY A 175 -12.20 12.68 -31.22
N GLN A 176 -12.04 14.01 -31.11
CA GLN A 176 -10.72 14.64 -31.15
C GLN A 176 -9.86 14.26 -29.94
N LEU A 177 -10.45 14.21 -28.74
CA LEU A 177 -9.75 13.76 -27.53
C LEU A 177 -9.32 12.30 -27.64
N GLU A 178 -10.18 11.42 -28.13
CA GLU A 178 -9.86 10.02 -28.36
C GLU A 178 -8.75 9.87 -29.40
N GLU A 179 -8.84 10.53 -30.56
CA GLU A 179 -7.81 10.48 -31.60
C GLU A 179 -6.45 10.92 -31.06
N TYR A 180 -6.39 12.01 -30.30
CA TYR A 180 -5.17 12.47 -29.64
C TYR A 180 -4.60 11.42 -28.67
N ILE A 181 -5.43 10.85 -27.78
CA ILE A 181 -4.99 9.83 -26.82
C ILE A 181 -4.48 8.58 -27.53
N ARG A 182 -5.20 8.09 -28.54
CA ARG A 182 -4.82 6.92 -29.34
C ARG A 182 -3.53 7.18 -30.11
N GLY A 183 -3.36 8.39 -30.66
CA GLY A 183 -2.14 8.80 -31.35
C GLY A 183 -0.91 8.88 -30.45
N THR A 184 -1.10 9.20 -29.16
CA THR A 184 0.01 9.32 -28.19
C THR A 184 0.34 7.98 -27.51
N THR A 185 -0.62 7.05 -27.42
CA THR A 185 -0.48 5.76 -26.72
C THR A 185 0.78 4.95 -27.09
N PRO A 186 1.16 4.75 -28.37
CA PRO A 186 2.36 3.99 -28.71
C PRO A 186 3.65 4.59 -28.13
N TYR A 187 3.72 5.92 -28.06
CA TYR A 187 4.88 6.64 -27.51
C TYR A 187 4.85 6.63 -25.98
N SER A 188 3.66 6.73 -25.37
CA SER A 188 3.51 6.55 -23.92
C SER A 188 3.99 5.16 -23.47
N VAL A 189 3.68 4.11 -24.23
CA VAL A 189 4.18 2.74 -23.95
C VAL A 189 5.71 2.68 -24.02
N ARG A 190 6.32 3.32 -25.03
CA ARG A 190 7.79 3.44 -25.11
C ARG A 190 8.36 4.22 -23.93
N GLY A 191 7.74 5.34 -23.55
CA GLY A 191 8.13 6.14 -22.37
C GLY A 191 8.04 5.36 -21.06
N ILE A 192 7.01 4.53 -20.90
CA ILE A 192 6.89 3.57 -19.78
C ILE A 192 8.05 2.57 -19.81
N GLY A 193 8.45 2.07 -20.98
CA GLY A 193 9.63 1.21 -21.15
C GLY A 193 10.93 1.87 -20.69
N ILE A 194 11.15 3.13 -21.04
CA ILE A 194 12.31 3.92 -20.61
C ILE A 194 12.33 4.07 -19.09
N ALA A 195 11.20 4.53 -18.51
CA ALA A 195 11.10 4.75 -17.07
C ALA A 195 11.25 3.43 -16.28
N SER A 196 10.51 2.40 -16.65
CA SER A 196 10.56 1.10 -15.97
C SER A 196 11.94 0.45 -16.06
N SER A 197 12.61 0.51 -17.20
CA SER A 197 13.97 -0.04 -17.35
C SER A 197 14.97 0.69 -16.44
N ALA A 198 14.92 2.02 -16.39
CA ALA A 198 15.78 2.81 -15.51
C ALA A 198 15.52 2.50 -14.02
N GLN A 199 14.25 2.39 -13.63
CA GLN A 199 13.86 2.06 -12.25
C GLN A 199 14.30 0.64 -11.86
N VAL A 200 14.04 -0.36 -12.73
CA VAL A 200 14.37 -1.76 -12.46
C VAL A 200 15.88 -1.95 -12.37
N SER A 201 16.64 -1.47 -13.35
CA SER A 201 18.10 -1.61 -13.36
C SER A 201 18.72 -0.97 -12.12
N HIS A 202 18.23 0.21 -11.71
CA HIS A 202 18.71 0.88 -10.50
C HIS A 202 18.48 0.06 -9.24
N TRP A 203 17.24 -0.37 -9.00
CA TRP A 203 16.92 -1.11 -7.78
C TRP A 203 17.54 -2.49 -7.73
N MET A 204 17.70 -3.16 -8.87
CA MET A 204 18.45 -4.43 -8.92
C MET A 204 19.90 -4.23 -8.48
N SER A 205 20.59 -3.19 -8.97
CA SER A 205 21.97 -2.89 -8.55
C SER A 205 22.08 -2.55 -7.06
N VAL A 206 21.12 -1.80 -6.51
CA VAL A 206 21.07 -1.48 -5.06
C VAL A 206 20.93 -2.76 -4.23
N VAL A 207 19.95 -3.61 -4.58
CA VAL A 207 19.68 -4.85 -3.83
C VAL A 207 20.83 -5.85 -3.96
N GLU A 208 21.45 -5.95 -5.15
CA GLU A 208 22.65 -6.75 -5.36
C GLU A 208 23.82 -6.26 -4.49
N GLY A 209 24.05 -4.95 -4.43
CA GLY A 209 25.07 -4.35 -3.57
C GLY A 209 24.84 -4.67 -2.09
N TRP A 210 23.60 -4.56 -1.61
CA TRP A 210 23.25 -4.92 -0.24
C TRP A 210 23.37 -6.42 0.05
N LYS A 211 22.98 -7.28 -0.89
CA LYS A 211 23.17 -8.73 -0.77
C LYS A 211 24.65 -9.08 -0.62
N ASN A 212 25.50 -8.50 -1.45
CA ASN A 212 26.96 -8.69 -1.37
C ASN A 212 27.53 -8.16 -0.05
N LYS A 213 27.04 -7.00 0.42
CA LYS A 213 27.45 -6.39 1.70
C LYS A 213 27.06 -7.25 2.91
N LEU A 214 25.83 -7.77 2.93
CA LEU A 214 25.30 -8.58 4.03
C LEU A 214 25.88 -10.00 4.04
N GLY A 215 26.28 -10.52 2.88
CA GLY A 215 26.86 -11.85 2.74
C GLY A 215 25.92 -12.92 3.32
N LYS A 216 26.43 -13.69 4.28
CA LYS A 216 25.65 -14.76 4.95
C LYS A 216 24.40 -14.26 5.69
N ASP A 217 24.37 -13.00 6.11
CA ASP A 217 23.24 -12.46 6.86
C ASP A 217 22.03 -12.16 5.94
N TRP A 218 22.23 -12.20 4.62
CA TRP A 218 21.17 -12.07 3.62
C TRP A 218 20.05 -13.11 3.80
N ASP A 219 20.40 -14.34 4.18
CA ASP A 219 19.44 -15.43 4.31
C ASP A 219 18.48 -15.22 5.48
N ALA A 220 18.87 -14.40 6.47
CA ALA A 220 18.04 -14.00 7.60
C ALA A 220 17.30 -12.66 7.36
N THR A 221 17.46 -12.04 6.19
CA THR A 221 16.92 -10.71 5.90
C THR A 221 15.41 -10.75 5.78
N TYR A 222 14.74 -9.80 6.45
CA TYR A 222 13.33 -9.49 6.23
C TYR A 222 13.20 -8.32 5.24
N ALA A 223 12.12 -8.31 4.48
CA ALA A 223 11.77 -7.23 3.58
C ALA A 223 10.28 -6.96 3.63
N VAL A 224 9.89 -5.69 3.62
CA VAL A 224 8.50 -5.25 3.61
C VAL A 224 8.31 -4.17 2.56
N ASN A 225 7.27 -4.31 1.75
CA ASN A 225 6.91 -3.37 0.71
C ASN A 225 5.44 -2.95 0.83
N ASN A 226 5.13 -1.66 0.69
CA ASN A 226 3.74 -1.23 0.52
C ASN A 226 3.28 -1.30 -0.94
N THR A 227 1.98 -1.47 -1.12
CA THR A 227 1.31 -1.42 -2.42
C THR A 227 -0.09 -0.86 -2.28
N MET A 228 -0.70 -0.43 -3.39
CA MET A 228 -2.13 -0.21 -3.46
C MET A 228 -2.81 -1.41 -4.12
N TYR A 229 -4.14 -1.49 -3.98
CA TYR A 229 -4.98 -2.46 -4.69
C TYR A 229 -4.64 -2.54 -6.19
N VAL A 230 -4.51 -1.39 -6.86
CA VAL A 230 -4.30 -1.33 -8.32
C VAL A 230 -2.87 -1.69 -8.75
N THR A 231 -1.87 -1.55 -7.87
CA THR A 231 -0.46 -1.81 -8.19
C THR A 231 0.05 -3.16 -7.70
N ARG A 232 -0.72 -3.87 -6.85
CA ARG A 232 -0.25 -5.09 -6.18
C ARG A 232 0.26 -6.17 -7.13
N GLN A 233 -0.45 -6.42 -8.24
CA GLN A 233 -0.17 -7.53 -9.17
C GLN A 233 1.23 -7.46 -9.79
N ASN A 234 1.68 -6.26 -10.11
CA ASN A 234 2.96 -6.01 -10.78
C ASN A 234 3.77 -4.95 -10.02
N ASN A 235 3.78 -5.04 -8.68
CA ASN A 235 4.55 -4.11 -7.87
C ASN A 235 6.05 -4.32 -8.17
N ILE A 236 6.70 -3.30 -8.74
CA ILE A 236 8.08 -3.39 -9.24
C ILE A 236 9.07 -3.67 -8.11
N LEU A 237 8.96 -2.99 -6.97
CA LEU A 237 9.90 -3.16 -5.86
C LEU A 237 9.80 -4.56 -5.26
N TYR A 238 8.58 -5.04 -5.04
CA TYR A 238 8.34 -6.41 -4.60
C TYR A 238 8.87 -7.44 -5.62
N SER A 239 8.60 -7.21 -6.90
CA SER A 239 9.04 -8.07 -8.01
C SER A 239 10.56 -8.23 -8.03
N ILE A 240 11.28 -7.13 -7.81
CA ILE A 240 12.74 -7.10 -7.73
C ILE A 240 13.21 -7.87 -6.50
N LEU A 241 12.67 -7.58 -5.31
CA LEU A 241 13.07 -8.27 -4.07
C LEU A 241 12.91 -9.79 -4.18
N VAL A 242 11.85 -10.26 -4.84
CA VAL A 242 11.65 -11.71 -5.08
C VAL A 242 12.77 -12.32 -5.91
N GLN A 243 13.31 -11.61 -6.91
CA GLN A 243 14.42 -12.14 -7.71
C GLN A 243 15.66 -12.44 -6.85
N PHE A 244 15.86 -11.69 -5.77
CA PHE A 244 17.04 -11.83 -4.90
C PHE A 244 16.79 -12.70 -3.66
N MET A 245 15.57 -12.69 -3.13
CA MET A 245 15.18 -13.38 -1.90
C MET A 245 14.57 -14.76 -2.15
N GLY A 246 13.96 -14.99 -3.30
CA GLY A 246 13.29 -16.25 -3.65
C GLY A 246 11.79 -16.27 -3.33
N THR A 247 11.04 -17.01 -4.14
CA THR A 247 9.57 -17.15 -3.99
C THR A 247 9.17 -17.84 -2.69
N GLU A 248 10.05 -18.66 -2.13
CA GLU A 248 9.86 -19.34 -0.85
C GLU A 248 9.75 -18.38 0.34
N THR A 249 10.25 -17.15 0.20
CA THR A 249 10.24 -16.14 1.25
C THR A 249 8.98 -15.27 1.28
N MET A 250 8.19 -15.32 0.21
CA MET A 250 6.97 -14.52 0.07
C MET A 250 5.96 -14.94 1.13
N GLY A 251 5.37 -13.95 1.81
CA GLY A 251 4.46 -14.22 2.94
C GLY A 251 5.19 -14.72 4.19
N GLU A 252 6.50 -14.92 4.17
CA GLU A 252 7.30 -15.36 5.32
C GLU A 252 8.23 -14.25 5.79
N ARG A 253 9.27 -13.93 5.02
CA ARG A 253 10.20 -12.84 5.34
C ARG A 253 10.22 -11.74 4.27
N LEU A 254 9.47 -11.91 3.18
CA LEU A 254 9.21 -10.90 2.17
C LEU A 254 7.71 -10.61 2.09
N LEU A 255 7.30 -9.47 2.65
CA LEU A 255 5.90 -9.10 2.87
C LEU A 255 5.47 -7.98 1.93
N LEU A 256 4.29 -8.13 1.33
CA LEU A 256 3.62 -7.10 0.55
C LEU A 256 2.39 -6.63 1.34
N VAL A 257 2.34 -5.36 1.71
CA VAL A 257 1.31 -4.76 2.56
C VAL A 257 0.47 -3.80 1.73
N GLU A 258 -0.84 -4.04 1.63
CA GLU A 258 -1.74 -3.09 0.99
C GLU A 258 -1.99 -1.87 1.90
N THR A 259 -1.76 -0.66 1.38
CA THR A 259 -2.03 0.62 2.06
C THR A 259 -3.15 1.37 1.35
N ALA A 260 -3.96 2.10 2.11
CA ALA A 260 -5.01 2.96 1.54
C ALA A 260 -4.42 4.19 0.81
N GLU A 261 -3.28 4.69 1.30
CA GLU A 261 -2.57 5.81 0.73
C GLU A 261 -1.50 5.34 -0.27
N PHE A 262 -1.21 6.19 -1.26
CA PHE A 262 -0.19 5.93 -2.28
C PHE A 262 1.22 5.85 -1.68
N GLU A 263 1.50 6.70 -0.69
CA GLU A 263 2.78 6.73 0.04
C GLU A 263 2.55 6.36 1.51
N THR A 264 3.59 5.85 2.17
CA THR A 264 3.61 5.53 3.60
C THR A 264 4.95 5.94 4.18
N THR A 265 5.15 5.79 5.49
CA THR A 265 6.43 6.08 6.15
C THR A 265 7.21 4.81 6.46
N PRO A 266 8.55 4.89 6.56
CA PRO A 266 9.38 3.76 6.96
C PRO A 266 8.95 3.19 8.32
N GLU A 267 8.62 4.07 9.27
CA GLU A 267 8.19 3.70 10.62
C GLU A 267 6.90 2.87 10.59
N LYS A 268 5.89 3.28 9.80
CA LYS A 268 4.64 2.53 9.65
C LYS A 268 4.88 1.13 9.09
N LEU A 269 5.75 0.99 8.09
CA LEU A 269 6.09 -0.32 7.53
C LEU A 269 6.88 -1.20 8.50
N LEU A 270 7.79 -0.61 9.28
CA LEU A 270 8.50 -1.33 10.34
C LEU A 270 7.55 -1.79 11.45
N ASP A 271 6.57 -0.96 11.83
CA ASP A 271 5.57 -1.32 12.83
C ASP A 271 4.71 -2.50 12.36
N VAL A 272 4.24 -2.48 11.10
CA VAL A 272 3.49 -3.58 10.51
C VAL A 272 4.34 -4.86 10.43
N LEU A 273 5.58 -4.77 9.95
CA LEU A 273 6.49 -5.92 9.87
C LEU A 273 6.74 -6.51 11.27
N ALA A 274 7.06 -5.67 12.26
CA ALA A 274 7.30 -6.11 13.63
C ALA A 274 6.08 -6.78 14.23
N ARG A 275 4.89 -6.25 13.96
CA ARG A 275 3.62 -6.82 14.42
C ARG A 275 3.41 -8.21 13.84
N ILE A 276 3.49 -8.35 12.51
CA ILE A 276 3.32 -9.64 11.83
C ILE A 276 4.29 -10.67 12.40
N VAL A 277 5.58 -10.34 12.49
CA VAL A 277 6.60 -11.28 12.98
C VAL A 277 6.41 -11.62 14.46
N ALA A 278 6.04 -10.66 15.31
CA ALA A 278 5.76 -10.90 16.72
C ALA A 278 4.54 -11.79 16.92
N ASP A 279 3.45 -11.50 16.19
CA ASP A 279 2.19 -12.23 16.25
C ASP A 279 2.35 -13.71 15.88
N ARG A 280 3.25 -14.05 14.96
CA ARG A 280 3.54 -15.47 14.64
C ARG A 280 4.04 -16.29 15.82
N SER A 281 4.71 -15.64 16.79
CA SER A 281 5.09 -16.30 18.04
C SER A 281 3.86 -16.63 18.90
N LEU A 282 2.85 -15.74 18.94
CA LEU A 282 1.55 -16.03 19.56
C LEU A 282 0.84 -17.16 18.81
N GLY A 283 0.87 -17.14 17.47
CA GLY A 283 0.37 -18.21 16.60
C GLY A 283 0.86 -19.57 17.04
N MET A 284 2.19 -19.74 17.13
CA MET A 284 2.80 -20.98 17.53
C MET A 284 2.44 -21.39 18.96
N VAL A 285 2.50 -20.46 19.92
CA VAL A 285 2.29 -20.78 21.35
C VAL A 285 0.82 -21.12 21.66
N PHE A 286 -0.14 -20.39 21.09
CA PHE A 286 -1.57 -20.57 21.38
C PHE A 286 -2.25 -21.55 20.44
N PHE A 287 -1.87 -21.56 19.15
CA PHE A 287 -2.58 -22.30 18.11
C PHE A 287 -1.73 -23.41 17.46
N ARG A 288 -0.48 -23.59 17.89
CA ARG A 288 0.46 -24.59 17.33
C ARG A 288 0.75 -24.43 15.84
N ASP A 289 0.44 -23.26 15.28
CA ASP A 289 0.74 -22.91 13.90
C ASP A 289 1.35 -21.51 13.82
N PHE A 290 2.51 -21.41 13.19
CA PHE A 290 3.29 -20.17 13.14
C PHE A 290 2.58 -19.06 12.38
N PHE A 291 1.72 -19.38 11.40
CA PHE A 291 1.07 -18.41 10.52
C PHE A 291 -0.41 -18.16 10.91
N ALA A 292 -0.92 -18.78 11.98
CA ALA A 292 -2.31 -18.62 12.41
C ALA A 292 -2.70 -17.16 12.72
N MET A 293 -1.75 -16.31 13.12
CA MET A 293 -1.99 -14.90 13.40
C MET A 293 -1.86 -13.98 12.17
N ASP A 294 -1.47 -14.53 11.02
CA ASP A 294 -1.44 -13.79 9.75
C ASP A 294 -2.84 -13.74 9.09
N VAL A 295 -3.84 -14.40 9.67
CA VAL A 295 -5.21 -14.51 9.17
C VAL A 295 -6.24 -14.05 10.22
N GLU A 296 -7.47 -13.79 9.77
CA GLU A 296 -8.57 -13.40 10.66
C GLU A 296 -8.97 -14.56 11.58
N LEU A 297 -8.65 -14.46 12.88
CA LEU A 297 -8.94 -15.49 13.88
C LEU A 297 -10.45 -15.75 14.04
N LEU A 298 -11.29 -14.73 13.85
CA LEU A 298 -12.75 -14.91 13.86
C LEU A 298 -13.27 -15.50 12.55
N GLY A 299 -12.41 -15.75 11.55
CA GLY A 299 -12.79 -16.10 10.19
C GLY A 299 -13.56 -17.42 10.10
N GLY A 300 -13.11 -18.47 10.81
CA GLY A 300 -13.79 -19.78 10.84
C GLY A 300 -15.19 -19.70 11.46
N GLY A 301 -15.27 -19.15 12.68
CA GLY A 301 -16.56 -18.94 13.37
C GLY A 301 -17.49 -17.97 12.63
N GLY A 302 -16.94 -16.91 12.04
CA GLY A 302 -17.66 -15.96 11.19
C GLY A 302 -18.22 -16.62 9.93
N ARG A 303 -17.45 -17.51 9.29
CA ARG A 303 -17.92 -18.31 8.16
C ARG A 303 -19.12 -19.18 8.54
N ALA A 304 -19.03 -19.92 9.64
CA ALA A 304 -20.12 -20.74 10.15
C ALA A 304 -21.36 -19.90 10.50
N ALA A 305 -21.15 -18.75 11.15
CA ALA A 305 -22.23 -17.82 11.48
C ALA A 305 -22.94 -17.28 10.23
N ILE A 306 -22.19 -16.88 9.18
CA ILE A 306 -22.78 -16.43 7.92
C ILE A 306 -23.61 -17.56 7.27
N GLN A 307 -23.10 -18.79 7.26
CA GLN A 307 -23.85 -19.93 6.73
C GLN A 307 -25.18 -20.14 7.47
N ARG A 308 -25.16 -20.11 8.80
CA ARG A 308 -26.39 -20.21 9.63
C ARG A 308 -27.35 -19.06 9.36
N GLU A 309 -26.87 -17.82 9.34
CA GLU A 309 -27.71 -16.65 9.11
C GLU A 309 -28.35 -16.66 7.71
N MET A 310 -27.60 -17.09 6.69
CA MET A 310 -28.12 -17.21 5.32
C MET A 310 -29.17 -18.33 5.22
N ALA A 311 -28.92 -19.49 5.84
CA ALA A 311 -29.88 -20.58 5.89
C ALA A 311 -31.20 -20.17 6.57
N ASN A 312 -31.13 -19.43 7.69
CA ASN A 312 -32.30 -18.88 8.39
C ASN A 312 -33.13 -17.92 7.51
N ARG A 313 -32.52 -17.33 6.49
CA ARG A 313 -33.17 -16.44 5.51
C ARG A 313 -33.58 -17.18 4.22
N GLY A 314 -33.39 -18.49 4.14
CA GLY A 314 -33.65 -19.27 2.93
C GLY A 314 -32.73 -18.92 1.76
N LEU A 315 -31.55 -18.36 2.03
CA LEU A 315 -30.56 -17.96 1.03
C LEU A 315 -29.30 -18.84 1.12
N GLN A 316 -28.63 -19.02 -0.02
CA GLN A 316 -27.33 -19.68 -0.05
C GLN A 316 -26.23 -18.69 0.37
N ALA A 317 -25.37 -19.08 1.30
CA ALA A 317 -24.20 -18.30 1.65
C ALA A 317 -23.17 -18.30 0.50
N VAL A 318 -22.67 -17.10 0.17
CA VAL A 318 -21.58 -16.90 -0.78
C VAL A 318 -20.35 -16.49 0.02
N LEU A 319 -19.32 -17.33 0.04
CA LEU A 319 -18.15 -17.19 0.88
C LEU A 319 -16.87 -17.50 0.08
N PRO A 320 -15.73 -16.88 0.41
CA PRO A 320 -14.47 -17.16 -0.28
C PRO A 320 -14.03 -18.62 -0.08
N SER A 321 -13.18 -19.13 -0.97
CA SER A 321 -12.50 -20.42 -0.77
C SER A 321 -11.55 -20.33 0.44
N LEU A 322 -11.44 -21.42 1.19
CA LEU A 322 -10.44 -21.54 2.27
C LEU A 322 -9.09 -21.81 1.64
N ALA A 323 -8.10 -20.97 1.94
CA ALA A 323 -6.74 -21.15 1.49
C ALA A 323 -5.82 -21.41 2.69
N PRO A 324 -4.74 -22.19 2.52
CA PRO A 324 -3.79 -22.45 3.59
C PRO A 324 -3.21 -21.15 4.15
N PHE A 325 -3.01 -21.09 5.48
CA PHE A 325 -2.47 -19.90 6.17
C PHE A 325 -1.11 -19.49 5.62
N ARG A 326 -0.25 -20.47 5.27
CA ARG A 326 0.99 -20.21 4.55
C ARG A 326 0.79 -20.38 3.06
N SER A 327 0.78 -19.24 2.35
CA SER A 327 0.80 -19.20 0.89
C SER A 327 1.94 -18.34 0.39
N ASN A 328 2.49 -18.77 -0.73
CA ASN A 328 3.53 -18.06 -1.47
C ASN A 328 3.00 -17.70 -2.87
N ASP A 329 1.70 -17.44 -3.00
CA ASP A 329 1.08 -17.09 -4.26
C ASP A 329 1.27 -15.61 -4.61
N TRP A 330 1.72 -15.37 -5.84
CA TRP A 330 1.95 -14.04 -6.38
C TRP A 330 0.66 -13.21 -6.53
N PRO A 331 0.73 -11.91 -6.27
CA PRO A 331 0.42 -11.33 -4.97
C PRO A 331 -1.10 -11.40 -4.72
N TRP A 332 -1.51 -12.61 -4.33
CA TRP A 332 -2.75 -12.95 -3.65
C TRP A 332 -4.02 -13.05 -4.51
N LYS A 333 -4.03 -14.05 -5.41
CA LYS A 333 -5.23 -14.91 -5.55
C LYS A 333 -4.93 -16.24 -4.89
N THR A 334 -5.53 -16.46 -3.73
CA THR A 334 -5.34 -17.60 -2.85
C THR A 334 -6.02 -18.83 -3.44
N ASP A 335 -5.33 -19.48 -4.37
CA ASP A 335 -5.74 -20.76 -4.92
C ASP A 335 -5.74 -21.78 -3.76
N PRO A 336 -6.90 -22.37 -3.38
CA PRO A 336 -6.96 -23.32 -2.28
C PRO A 336 -6.07 -24.56 -2.52
N ALA A 337 -5.66 -24.82 -3.78
CA ALA A 337 -4.73 -25.89 -4.12
C ALA A 337 -3.26 -25.52 -3.91
N LYS A 338 -2.94 -24.26 -3.60
CA LYS A 338 -1.58 -23.76 -3.44
C LYS A 338 -1.34 -23.23 -2.02
N GLY A 339 -0.24 -23.68 -1.42
CA GLY A 339 0.11 -23.36 -0.03
C GLY A 339 0.30 -24.62 0.81
N ARG A 340 0.60 -24.44 2.09
CA ARG A 340 0.79 -25.54 3.06
C ARG A 340 0.22 -25.16 4.42
N GLY A 341 -0.11 -26.16 5.22
CA GLY A 341 -0.62 -25.96 6.58
C GLY A 341 -2.15 -25.86 6.62
N PRO A 342 -2.69 -25.52 7.80
CA PRO A 342 -4.13 -25.41 8.03
C PRO A 342 -4.75 -24.27 7.21
N ALA A 343 -6.04 -24.38 6.89
CA ALA A 343 -6.81 -23.32 6.25
C ALA A 343 -7.92 -22.75 7.16
N SER A 344 -8.04 -23.30 8.38
CA SER A 344 -8.92 -22.83 9.45
C SER A 344 -8.30 -23.10 10.83
N LEU A 345 -8.86 -22.50 11.89
CA LEU A 345 -8.37 -22.72 13.26
C LEU A 345 -8.66 -24.14 13.76
N GLU A 346 -9.76 -24.74 13.30
CA GLU A 346 -10.13 -26.12 13.59
C GLU A 346 -9.09 -27.10 13.01
N ASP A 347 -8.57 -26.80 11.80
CA ASP A 347 -7.46 -27.57 11.22
C ASP A 347 -6.17 -27.43 12.06
N ALA A 348 -5.88 -26.22 12.56
CA ALA A 348 -4.69 -25.93 13.35
C ALA A 348 -4.75 -26.55 14.76
N VAL A 349 -5.94 -26.57 15.37
CA VAL A 349 -6.19 -27.10 16.72
C VAL A 349 -7.38 -28.06 16.71
N PRO A 350 -7.19 -29.34 16.31
CA PRO A 350 -8.27 -30.30 16.09
C PRO A 350 -9.14 -30.61 17.33
N SER A 351 -8.65 -30.29 18.53
CA SER A 351 -9.37 -30.46 19.80
C SER A 351 -10.15 -29.22 20.24
N CYS A 352 -10.16 -28.13 19.47
CA CYS A 352 -10.88 -26.91 19.80
C CYS A 352 -12.24 -26.90 19.09
N PRO A 353 -13.37 -27.08 19.79
CA PRO A 353 -14.68 -26.99 19.16
C PRO A 353 -15.00 -25.53 18.83
N VAL A 354 -15.20 -25.23 17.55
CA VAL A 354 -15.80 -23.96 17.10
C VAL A 354 -17.30 -24.18 16.91
N LEU A 355 -18.11 -23.37 17.60
CA LEU A 355 -19.56 -23.51 17.74
C LEU A 355 -20.37 -23.06 16.51
#